data_AF-A0A9D6MFC5-F1
#
_entry.id   AF-A0A9D6MFC5-F1
#
_cell.length_a   1.000
_cell.length_b   1.000
_cell.length_c   1.000
_cell.angle_alpha   90.00
_cell.angle_beta   90.00
_cell.angle_gamma   90.00
#
_symmetry.space_group_name_H-M   'P 1'
#
loop_
_entity.id
_entity.type
_entity.pdbx_description
1 polymer ?
#
loop_
_entity_poly.entity_id
_entity_poly.type
_entity_poly.pdbx_seq_one_letter_code
_entity_poly.pdbx_strand_id
1 'polypeptide(L)'
;MSTTNARIAPLAPPYEPPVAAALAAMMPAGSPIEPLGLFRLFALHLPMADAMQGLGSFVLGRHGRALGARDREIVIHRVCARCGCEYEWGVHAVAFAPRVGLDAAQLAATVRGVADDPAWSAHDRLLVRLVDELHDTATVSDPLWEELRAEWSVPELLELLLVAGWYHAISYLANGARVALEDWAARFPTPPPD
;
A
#
# COMPACT_ATOMS: atom_id res chain seq x y z
N MET A 1 -10.81 7.56 -24.73
CA MET A 1 -9.78 7.56 -23.68
C MET A 1 -10.31 8.43 -22.55
N SER A 2 -10.88 7.83 -21.50
CA SER A 2 -11.42 8.60 -20.38
C SER A 2 -10.25 9.08 -19.55
N THR A 3 -9.77 10.30 -19.80
CA THR A 3 -8.86 11.00 -18.90
C THR A 3 -9.61 11.18 -17.59
N THR A 4 -9.36 10.32 -16.60
CA THR A 4 -9.69 10.61 -15.21
C THR A 4 -8.93 11.89 -14.87
N ASN A 5 -9.64 13.02 -14.89
CA ASN A 5 -9.06 14.32 -14.62
C ASN A 5 -8.66 14.34 -13.15
N ALA A 6 -7.35 14.32 -12.89
CA ALA A 6 -6.80 14.39 -11.55
C ALA A 6 -7.36 15.64 -10.86
N ARG A 7 -7.79 15.50 -9.60
CA ARG A 7 -8.27 16.64 -8.81
C ARG A 7 -7.12 17.58 -8.46
N ILE A 8 -5.93 17.00 -8.25
CA ILE A 8 -4.67 17.72 -8.10
C ILE A 8 -3.70 17.09 -9.10
N ALA A 9 -3.23 17.88 -10.06
CA ALA A 9 -2.27 17.40 -11.05
C ALA A 9 -0.90 17.16 -10.40
N PRO A 10 -0.28 15.97 -10.56
CA PRO A 10 1.10 15.75 -10.15
C PRO A 10 2.06 16.68 -10.92
N LEU A 11 3.20 16.99 -10.31
CA LEU A 11 4.27 17.71 -11.00
C LEU A 11 4.71 16.97 -12.28
N ALA A 12 5.12 17.74 -13.29
CA ALA A 12 5.66 17.24 -14.55
C ALA A 12 7.08 17.80 -14.75
N PRO A 13 7.96 17.09 -15.47
CA PRO A 13 9.30 17.58 -15.75
C PRO A 13 9.26 18.77 -16.72
N PRO A 14 10.28 19.66 -16.70
CA PRO A 14 11.44 19.63 -15.82
C PRO A 14 11.13 20.00 -14.36
N TYR A 15 11.83 19.39 -13.42
CA TYR A 15 11.67 19.66 -11.98
C TYR A 15 12.69 20.68 -11.50
N GLU A 16 12.24 21.63 -10.68
CA GLU A 16 13.14 22.53 -9.94
C GLU A 16 14.08 21.74 -9.01
N PRO A 17 15.31 22.21 -8.74
CA PRO A 17 16.31 21.42 -8.00
C PRO A 17 15.83 20.85 -6.65
N PRO A 18 15.08 21.58 -5.80
CA PRO A 18 14.56 21.03 -4.55
C PRO A 18 13.54 19.90 -4.76
N VAL A 19 12.69 20.01 -5.79
CA VAL A 19 11.72 18.97 -6.16
C VAL A 19 12.44 17.74 -6.70
N ALA A 20 13.42 17.92 -7.59
CA ALA A 20 14.21 16.83 -8.14
C ALA A 20 14.91 16.03 -7.04
N ALA A 21 15.50 16.71 -6.04
CA ALA A 21 16.14 16.08 -4.90
C ALA A 21 15.14 15.26 -4.04
N ALA A 22 13.97 15.83 -3.74
CA ALA A 22 12.93 15.13 -2.98
C ALA A 22 12.41 13.89 -3.70
N LEU A 23 12.15 13.98 -5.01
CA LEU A 23 11.71 12.84 -5.82
C LEU A 23 12.79 11.75 -5.90
N ALA A 24 14.07 12.13 -6.05
CA ALA A 24 15.17 11.17 -6.07
C ALA A 24 15.31 10.41 -4.75
N ALA A 25 15.02 11.05 -3.61
CA ALA A 25 15.08 10.42 -2.28
C ALA A 25 13.95 9.39 -2.03
N MET A 26 12.85 9.46 -2.77
CA MET A 26 11.73 8.50 -2.70
C MET A 26 11.87 7.33 -3.68
N MET A 27 12.79 7.41 -4.64
CA MET A 27 13.01 6.39 -5.65
C MET A 27 14.22 5.52 -5.31
N PRO A 28 14.30 4.27 -5.81
CA PRO A 28 15.55 3.52 -5.80
C PRO A 28 16.67 4.32 -6.45
N ALA A 29 17.86 4.30 -5.84
CA ALA A 29 19.02 5.04 -6.32
C ALA A 29 19.31 4.70 -7.79
N GLY A 30 19.41 5.72 -8.65
CA GLY A 30 19.66 5.55 -10.08
C GLY A 30 18.50 4.96 -10.88
N SER A 31 17.26 4.99 -10.35
CA SER A 31 16.07 4.55 -11.09
C SER A 31 16.00 5.24 -12.46
N PRO A 32 15.92 4.47 -13.57
CA PRO A 32 15.75 5.04 -14.91
C PRO A 32 14.28 5.39 -15.22
N ILE A 33 13.35 5.02 -14.33
CA ILE A 33 11.92 5.24 -14.47
C ILE A 33 11.57 6.59 -13.83
N GLU A 34 10.66 7.31 -14.47
CA GLU A 34 10.11 8.56 -13.94
C GLU A 34 9.51 8.35 -12.53
N PRO A 35 9.66 9.30 -11.60
CA PRO A 35 9.04 9.20 -10.28
C PRO A 35 7.52 8.97 -10.38
N LEU A 36 7.02 8.10 -9.51
CA LEU A 36 5.59 7.77 -9.42
C LEU A 36 4.72 9.02 -9.37
N GLY A 37 3.56 9.00 -10.02
CA GLY A 37 2.57 10.07 -9.98
C GLY A 37 2.23 10.51 -8.55
N LEU A 38 2.17 9.56 -7.60
CA LEU A 38 1.95 9.85 -6.19
C LEU A 38 3.12 10.61 -5.54
N PHE A 39 4.37 10.27 -5.86
CA PHE A 39 5.53 11.00 -5.35
C PHE A 39 5.60 12.42 -5.91
N ARG A 40 5.24 12.57 -7.20
CA ARG A 40 5.10 13.88 -7.87
C ARG A 40 3.96 14.72 -7.30
N LEU A 41 2.93 14.08 -6.75
CA LEU A 41 1.89 14.74 -5.97
C LEU A 41 2.40 15.21 -4.61
N PHE A 42 3.11 14.35 -3.86
CA PHE A 42 3.66 14.72 -2.54
C PHE A 42 4.65 15.90 -2.64
N ALA A 43 5.44 15.94 -3.71
CA ALA A 43 6.43 16.99 -3.94
C ALA A 43 5.81 18.39 -4.18
N LEU A 44 4.48 18.51 -4.34
CA LEU A 44 3.77 19.80 -4.26
C LEU A 44 3.90 20.43 -2.86
N HIS A 45 4.18 19.63 -1.83
CA HIS A 45 4.45 20.07 -0.47
C HIS A 45 5.73 19.39 0.06
N LEU A 46 6.89 20.02 -0.15
CA LEU A 46 8.19 19.42 0.17
C LEU A 46 8.35 18.95 1.64
N PRO A 47 7.94 19.71 2.68
CA PRO A 47 7.94 19.18 4.05
C PRO A 47 7.12 17.90 4.23
N MET A 48 5.99 17.77 3.54
CA MET A 48 5.20 16.54 3.56
C MET A 48 5.91 15.41 2.81
N ALA A 49 6.51 15.68 1.65
CA ALA A 49 7.27 14.68 0.90
C ALA A 49 8.44 14.10 1.72
N ASP A 50 9.15 14.94 2.47
CA ASP A 50 10.23 14.52 3.37
C ASP A 50 9.72 13.60 4.49
N ALA A 51 8.63 13.99 5.16
CA ALA A 51 8.01 13.16 6.19
C ALA A 51 7.49 11.81 5.65
N MET A 52 6.88 11.82 4.46
CA MET A 52 6.40 10.63 3.77
C MET A 52 7.56 9.71 3.39
N GLN A 53 8.68 10.27 2.93
CA GLN A 53 9.90 9.53 2.59
C GLN A 53 10.46 8.82 3.82
N GLY A 54 10.56 9.50 4.96
CA GLY A 54 11.09 8.92 6.20
C GLY A 54 10.27 7.73 6.68
N LEU A 55 8.94 7.88 6.74
CA LEU A 55 8.05 6.79 7.14
C LEU A 55 8.00 5.66 6.10
N GLY A 56 8.01 6.00 4.81
CA GLY A 56 8.11 5.03 3.72
C GLY A 56 9.40 4.21 3.78
N SER A 57 10.53 4.85 4.10
CA SER A 57 11.81 4.17 4.28
C SER A 57 11.80 3.22 5.48
N PHE A 58 11.12 3.58 6.57
CA PHE A 58 10.93 2.68 7.71
C PHE A 58 10.08 1.45 7.33
N VAL A 59 8.90 1.68 6.75
CA VAL A 59 7.94 0.62 6.40
C VAL A 59 8.45 -0.32 5.30
N LEU A 60 9.03 0.25 4.24
CA LEU A 60 9.43 -0.50 3.04
C LEU A 60 10.88 -0.96 3.07
N GLY A 61 11.73 -0.33 3.89
CA GLY A 61 13.15 -0.60 3.99
C GLY A 61 13.49 -1.98 4.56
N ARG A 62 14.79 -2.31 4.59
CA ARG A 62 15.29 -3.57 5.16
C ARG A 62 15.76 -3.44 6.61
N HIS A 63 15.94 -2.22 7.10
CA HIS A 63 16.52 -1.95 8.41
C HIS A 63 15.46 -1.36 9.34
N GLY A 64 15.46 -1.80 10.59
CA GLY A 64 14.63 -1.21 11.65
C GLY A 64 13.20 -1.76 11.75
N ARG A 65 12.70 -2.48 10.74
CA ARG A 65 11.39 -3.15 10.81
C ARG A 65 11.47 -4.51 11.48
N ALA A 66 10.48 -4.81 12.31
CA ALA A 66 10.25 -6.13 12.87
C ALA A 66 9.42 -7.00 11.90
N LEU A 67 8.45 -6.40 11.20
CA LEU A 67 7.46 -7.12 10.41
C LEU A 67 8.04 -7.72 9.13
N GLY A 68 7.71 -8.99 8.90
CA GLY A 68 8.02 -9.71 7.67
C GLY A 68 7.49 -9.03 6.40
N ALA A 69 8.21 -9.18 5.29
CA ALA A 69 7.82 -8.56 4.02
C ALA A 69 6.47 -9.07 3.49
N ARG A 70 6.20 -10.37 3.63
CA ARG A 70 4.94 -10.96 3.19
C ARG A 70 3.76 -10.38 3.97
N ASP A 71 3.85 -10.40 5.29
CA ASP A 71 2.77 -9.91 6.16
C ASP A 71 2.46 -8.44 5.90
N ARG A 72 3.51 -7.62 5.78
CA ARG A 72 3.40 -6.22 5.39
C ARG A 72 2.65 -6.06 4.07
N GLU A 73 3.03 -6.79 3.02
CA GLU A 73 2.37 -6.65 1.72
C GLU A 73 0.92 -7.12 1.76
N ILE A 74 0.56 -8.17 2.49
CA ILE A 74 -0.84 -8.59 2.62
C ILE A 74 -1.68 -7.46 3.24
N VAL A 75 -1.18 -6.84 4.30
CA VAL A 75 -1.84 -5.69 4.95
C VAL A 75 -1.99 -4.54 3.96
N ILE A 76 -0.91 -4.17 3.25
CA ILE A 76 -0.93 -3.08 2.26
C ILE A 76 -1.98 -3.33 1.19
N HIS A 77 -1.96 -4.51 0.55
CA HIS A 77 -2.88 -4.83 -0.53
C HIS A 77 -4.33 -4.84 -0.02
N ARG A 78 -4.60 -5.44 1.15
CA ARG A 78 -5.96 -5.47 1.70
C ARG A 78 -6.45 -4.08 2.08
N VAL A 79 -5.62 -3.21 2.67
CA VAL A 79 -6.00 -1.84 3.00
C VAL A 79 -6.33 -1.04 1.75
N CYS A 80 -5.46 -1.10 0.75
CA CYS A 80 -5.69 -0.41 -0.53
C CYS A 80 -6.99 -0.89 -1.18
N ALA A 81 -7.26 -2.20 -1.15
CA ALA A 81 -8.50 -2.78 -1.63
C ALA A 81 -9.74 -2.29 -0.84
N ARG A 82 -9.72 -2.32 0.50
CA ARG A 82 -10.82 -1.81 1.35
C ARG A 82 -11.07 -0.31 1.12
N CYS A 83 -10.03 0.46 0.81
CA CYS A 83 -10.15 1.88 0.47
C CYS A 83 -10.54 2.14 -1.00
N GLY A 84 -10.63 1.10 -1.85
CA GLY A 84 -10.81 1.27 -3.29
C GLY A 84 -9.65 1.99 -4.00
N CYS A 85 -8.45 1.97 -3.42
CA CYS A 85 -7.25 2.59 -3.97
C CYS A 85 -6.54 1.66 -4.96
N GLU A 86 -7.01 1.64 -6.20
CA GLU A 86 -6.42 0.83 -7.28
C GLU A 86 -4.99 1.29 -7.65
N TYR A 87 -4.69 2.58 -7.51
CA TYR A 87 -3.36 3.14 -7.78
C TYR A 87 -2.28 2.43 -6.94
N GLU A 88 -2.42 2.49 -5.62
CA GLU A 88 -1.40 2.00 -4.70
C GLU A 88 -1.36 0.48 -4.72
N TRP A 89 -2.53 -0.16 -4.76
CA TRP A 89 -2.64 -1.62 -4.90
C TRP A 89 -1.91 -2.11 -6.15
N GLY A 90 -2.12 -1.45 -7.30
CA GLY A 90 -1.55 -1.86 -8.58
C GLY A 90 -0.03 -1.71 -8.65
N VAL A 91 0.50 -0.63 -8.07
CA VAL A 91 1.94 -0.43 -7.91
C VAL A 91 2.54 -1.52 -7.03
N HIS A 92 1.93 -1.81 -5.88
CA HIS A 92 2.40 -2.83 -4.95
C HIS A 92 2.32 -4.25 -5.50
N ALA A 93 1.27 -4.57 -6.24
CA ALA A 93 1.08 -5.87 -6.87
C ALA A 93 2.20 -6.18 -7.89
N VAL A 94 2.68 -5.18 -8.63
CA VAL A 94 3.80 -5.36 -9.57
C VAL A 94 5.15 -5.32 -8.84
N ALA A 95 5.32 -4.36 -7.92
CA ALA A 95 6.61 -4.10 -7.30
C ALA A 95 6.98 -5.15 -6.23
N PHE A 96 6.04 -5.64 -5.43
CA PHE A 96 6.35 -6.41 -4.23
C PHE A 96 5.77 -7.82 -4.21
N ALA A 97 4.55 -8.03 -4.72
CA ALA A 97 3.86 -9.32 -4.62
C ALA A 97 4.71 -10.53 -5.11
N PRO A 98 5.43 -10.49 -6.25
CA PRO A 98 6.25 -11.61 -6.69
C PRO A 98 7.41 -11.94 -5.74
N ARG A 99 7.96 -10.92 -5.06
CA ARG A 99 9.12 -11.06 -4.17
C ARG A 99 8.75 -11.68 -2.82
N VAL A 100 7.47 -11.63 -2.47
CA VAL A 100 6.93 -12.17 -1.22
C VAL A 100 6.04 -13.41 -1.42
N GLY A 101 5.99 -13.91 -2.67
CA GLY A 101 5.25 -15.11 -3.05
C GLY A 101 3.73 -14.94 -2.96
N LEU A 102 3.19 -13.73 -3.19
CA LEU A 102 1.76 -13.54 -3.36
C LEU A 102 1.38 -13.88 -4.80
N ASP A 103 0.55 -14.90 -4.98
CA ASP A 103 0.09 -15.32 -6.30
C ASP A 103 -1.16 -14.55 -6.76
N ALA A 104 -1.64 -14.87 -7.97
CA ALA A 104 -2.79 -14.21 -8.57
C ALA A 104 -4.10 -14.46 -7.79
N ALA A 105 -4.27 -15.63 -7.17
CA ALA A 105 -5.46 -15.95 -6.39
C ALA A 105 -5.47 -15.15 -5.09
N GLN A 106 -4.33 -15.06 -4.41
CA GLN A 106 -4.15 -14.24 -3.21
C GLN A 106 -4.34 -12.75 -3.50
N LEU A 107 -3.72 -12.22 -4.56
CA LEU A 107 -3.97 -10.85 -4.99
C LEU A 107 -5.45 -10.60 -5.29
N ALA A 108 -6.12 -11.52 -5.98
CA ALA A 108 -7.55 -11.41 -6.23
C ALA A 108 -8.38 -11.43 -4.94
N ALA A 109 -8.03 -12.30 -3.99
CA ALA A 109 -8.67 -12.41 -2.69
C ALA A 109 -8.48 -11.14 -1.84
N THR A 110 -7.38 -10.38 -2.00
CA THR A 110 -7.25 -9.08 -1.31
C THR A 110 -8.34 -8.09 -1.72
N VAL A 111 -8.83 -8.17 -2.95
CA VAL A 111 -9.83 -7.23 -3.51
C VAL A 111 -11.26 -7.75 -3.40
N ARG A 112 -11.46 -9.05 -3.66
CA ARG A 112 -12.79 -9.66 -3.79
C ARG A 112 -13.12 -10.69 -2.72
N GLY A 113 -12.08 -11.26 -2.10
CA GLY A 113 -12.23 -12.32 -1.11
C GLY A 113 -12.59 -11.79 0.27
N VAL A 114 -12.90 -12.74 1.14
CA VAL A 114 -13.06 -12.56 2.59
C VAL A 114 -11.86 -13.16 3.31
N ALA A 115 -11.76 -12.96 4.62
CA ALA A 115 -10.70 -13.57 5.42
C ALA A 115 -10.65 -15.10 5.32
N ASP A 116 -11.80 -15.76 5.23
CA ASP A 116 -11.91 -17.22 5.13
C ASP A 116 -11.77 -17.75 3.69
N ASP A 117 -11.32 -16.92 2.74
CA ASP A 117 -11.05 -17.34 1.38
C ASP A 117 -9.99 -18.46 1.35
N PRO A 118 -10.19 -19.56 0.61
CA PRO A 118 -9.27 -20.69 0.57
C PRO A 118 -7.89 -20.35 0.00
N ALA A 119 -7.71 -19.19 -0.64
CA ALA A 119 -6.40 -18.69 -1.05
C ALA A 119 -5.47 -18.37 0.14
N TRP A 120 -6.02 -18.17 1.34
CA TRP A 120 -5.26 -17.78 2.52
C TRP A 120 -4.82 -18.97 3.37
N SER A 121 -3.58 -18.89 3.84
CA SER A 121 -3.12 -19.73 4.93
C SER A 121 -3.76 -19.31 6.26
N ALA A 122 -3.64 -20.15 7.29
CA ALA A 122 -4.09 -19.83 8.64
C ALA A 122 -3.44 -18.57 9.22
N HIS A 123 -2.19 -18.28 8.85
CA HIS A 123 -1.46 -17.07 9.22
C HIS A 123 -1.98 -15.86 8.44
N ASP A 124 -2.03 -15.97 7.11
CA ASP A 124 -2.41 -14.86 6.22
C ASP A 124 -3.84 -14.38 6.47
N ARG A 125 -4.78 -15.28 6.83
CA ARG A 125 -6.18 -14.90 7.14
C ARG A 125 -6.28 -13.92 8.31
N LEU A 126 -5.38 -13.99 9.29
CA LEU A 126 -5.39 -13.09 10.46
C LEU A 126 -5.04 -11.65 10.06
N LEU A 127 -4.14 -11.48 9.09
CA LEU A 127 -3.79 -10.17 8.53
C LEU A 127 -4.97 -9.56 7.78
N VAL A 128 -5.70 -10.37 7.01
CA VAL A 128 -6.91 -9.92 6.30
C VAL A 128 -8.01 -9.52 7.30
N ARG A 129 -8.25 -10.32 8.35
CA ARG A 129 -9.19 -9.98 9.43
C ARG A 129 -8.80 -8.70 10.16
N LEU A 130 -7.51 -8.54 10.48
CA LEU A 130 -7.01 -7.34 11.14
C LEU A 130 -7.33 -6.09 10.32
N VAL A 131 -7.04 -6.11 9.02
CA VAL A 131 -7.35 -4.98 8.15
C VAL A 131 -8.85 -4.73 8.05
N ASP A 132 -9.65 -5.79 7.94
CA ASP A 132 -11.10 -5.65 7.84
C ASP A 132 -11.71 -5.05 9.13
N GLU A 133 -11.33 -5.54 10.31
CA GLU A 133 -11.80 -4.96 11.59
C GLU A 133 -11.36 -3.50 11.77
N LEU A 134 -10.09 -3.19 11.46
CA LEU A 134 -9.60 -1.81 11.53
C LEU A 134 -10.33 -0.88 10.58
N HIS A 135 -10.60 -1.33 9.35
CA HIS A 135 -11.32 -0.52 8.37
C HIS A 135 -12.78 -0.29 8.80
N ASP A 136 -13.45 -1.32 9.31
CA ASP A 136 -14.87 -1.28 9.62
C ASP A 136 -15.16 -0.59 10.96
N THR A 137 -14.23 -0.67 11.91
CA THR A 137 -14.49 -0.27 13.31
C THR A 137 -13.43 0.65 13.92
N ALA A 138 -12.30 0.87 13.23
CA ALA A 138 -11.13 1.59 13.75
C ALA A 138 -10.56 1.01 15.06
N THR A 139 -10.86 -0.25 15.35
CA THR A 139 -10.33 -0.98 16.51
C THR A 139 -10.14 -2.45 16.16
N VAL A 140 -9.57 -3.22 17.09
CA VAL A 140 -9.40 -4.68 17.01
C VAL A 140 -10.14 -5.31 18.17
N SER A 141 -10.93 -6.33 17.90
CA SER A 141 -11.65 -7.08 18.93
C SER A 141 -10.71 -7.89 19.82
N ASP A 142 -11.07 -8.06 21.10
CA ASP A 142 -10.26 -8.87 22.03
C ASP A 142 -10.01 -10.31 21.52
N PRO A 143 -10.98 -11.02 20.92
CA PRO A 143 -10.74 -12.35 20.36
C PRO A 143 -9.70 -12.35 19.24
N LEU A 144 -9.79 -11.43 18.27
CA LEU A 144 -8.79 -11.34 17.20
C LEU A 144 -7.42 -10.95 17.77
N TRP A 145 -7.38 -10.06 18.77
CA TRP A 145 -6.13 -9.67 19.44
C TRP A 145 -5.45 -10.85 20.15
N GLU A 146 -6.21 -11.80 20.72
CA GLU A 146 -5.65 -13.05 21.29
C GLU A 146 -5.03 -13.93 20.21
N GLU A 147 -5.69 -14.06 19.05
CA GLU A 147 -5.13 -14.83 17.93
C GLU A 147 -3.86 -14.16 17.38
N LEU A 148 -3.86 -12.84 17.20
CA LEU A 148 -2.71 -12.11 16.67
C LEU A 148 -1.48 -12.21 17.59
N ARG A 149 -1.65 -12.08 18.93
CA ARG A 149 -0.49 -12.16 19.84
C ARG A 149 0.13 -13.54 19.94
N ALA A 150 -0.56 -14.58 19.48
CA ALA A 150 -0.02 -15.93 19.43
C ALA A 150 0.97 -16.10 18.28
N GLU A 151 0.85 -15.30 17.21
CA GLU A 151 1.65 -15.41 15.99
C GLU A 151 2.70 -14.29 15.86
N TRP A 152 2.39 -13.08 16.35
CA TRP A 152 3.27 -11.90 16.23
C TRP A 152 3.73 -11.37 17.58
N SER A 153 4.97 -10.90 17.63
CA SER A 153 5.54 -10.17 18.75
C SER A 153 4.94 -8.75 18.87
N VAL A 154 5.08 -8.13 20.05
CA VAL A 154 4.57 -6.76 20.27
C VAL A 154 5.11 -5.74 19.25
N PRO A 155 6.41 -5.72 18.90
CA PRO A 155 6.90 -4.83 17.84
C PRO A 155 6.23 -5.06 16.48
N GLU A 156 6.02 -6.32 16.09
CA GLU A 156 5.34 -6.67 14.83
C GLU A 156 3.87 -6.25 14.85
N LEU A 157 3.16 -6.45 15.97
CA LEU A 157 1.78 -5.99 16.13
C LEU A 157 1.66 -4.48 15.99
N LEU A 158 2.57 -3.70 16.60
CA LEU A 158 2.59 -2.25 16.44
C LEU A 158 2.84 -1.84 14.98
N GLU A 159 3.73 -2.55 14.28
CA GLU A 159 3.98 -2.31 12.86
C GLU A 159 2.81 -2.69 11.98
N LEU A 160 2.07 -3.77 12.27
CA LEU A 160 0.85 -4.14 11.54
C LEU A 160 -0.19 -3.01 11.62
N LEU A 161 -0.43 -2.47 12.82
CA LEU A 161 -1.35 -1.36 13.03
C LEU A 161 -0.87 -0.09 12.31
N LEU A 162 0.42 0.23 12.40
CA LEU A 162 1.03 1.37 11.73
C LEU A 162 0.92 1.27 10.21
N VAL A 163 1.28 0.11 9.62
CA VAL A 163 1.20 -0.13 8.18
C VAL A 163 -0.24 0.01 7.70
N ALA A 164 -1.20 -0.53 8.46
CA ALA A 164 -2.61 -0.43 8.11
C ALA A 164 -3.09 1.02 8.07
N GLY A 165 -2.81 1.79 9.13
CA GLY A 165 -3.17 3.21 9.20
C GLY A 165 -2.43 4.07 8.16
N TRP A 166 -1.16 3.76 7.90
CA TRP A 166 -0.36 4.50 6.93
C TRP A 166 -0.84 4.32 5.51
N TYR A 167 -1.12 3.09 5.09
CA TYR A 167 -1.64 2.82 3.75
C TYR A 167 -3.08 3.24 3.56
N HIS A 168 -3.85 3.37 4.65
CA HIS A 168 -5.14 4.03 4.63
C HIS A 168 -4.99 5.54 4.34
N ALA A 169 -4.03 6.21 4.99
CA ALA A 169 -3.72 7.62 4.70
C ALA A 169 -3.20 7.83 3.27
N ILE A 170 -2.32 6.95 2.78
CA ILE A 170 -1.86 6.97 1.37
C ILE A 170 -3.04 6.79 0.42
N SER A 171 -3.93 5.82 0.71
CA SER A 171 -5.13 5.58 -0.09
C SER A 171 -6.05 6.81 -0.14
N TYR A 172 -6.18 7.54 0.97
CA TYR A 172 -6.92 8.80 1.01
C TYR A 172 -6.30 9.88 0.14
N LEU A 173 -4.97 10.01 0.14
CA LEU A 173 -4.26 10.96 -0.72
C LEU A 173 -4.43 10.60 -2.19
N ALA A 174 -4.19 9.34 -2.57
CA ALA A 174 -4.29 8.88 -3.94
C ALA A 174 -5.72 9.02 -4.49
N ASN A 175 -6.73 8.54 -3.76
CA ASN A 175 -8.13 8.62 -4.16
C ASN A 175 -8.65 10.07 -4.11
N GLY A 176 -8.31 10.81 -3.06
CA GLY A 176 -8.72 12.19 -2.86
C GLY A 176 -8.17 13.12 -3.94
N ALA A 177 -6.92 12.94 -4.36
CA ALA A 177 -6.31 13.67 -5.47
C ALA A 177 -6.68 13.11 -6.85
N ARG A 178 -7.30 11.92 -6.91
CA ARG A 178 -7.60 11.18 -8.15
C ARG A 178 -6.34 10.98 -9.01
N VAL A 179 -5.27 10.49 -8.38
CA VAL A 179 -4.02 10.19 -9.07
C VAL A 179 -4.33 9.19 -10.20
N ALA A 180 -3.87 9.51 -11.41
CA ALA A 180 -4.03 8.62 -12.54
C ALA A 180 -3.20 7.34 -12.32
N LEU A 181 -3.77 6.19 -12.66
CA LEU A 181 -3.06 4.92 -12.54
C LEU A 181 -1.81 4.93 -13.43
N GLU A 182 -0.72 4.35 -12.92
CA GLU A 182 0.46 4.10 -13.76
C GLU A 182 0.09 3.11 -14.89
N ASP A 183 0.63 3.32 -16.09
CA ASP A 183 0.29 2.49 -17.26
C ASP A 183 0.75 1.04 -17.13
N TRP A 184 1.80 0.81 -16.32
CA TRP A 184 2.39 -0.51 -16.07
C TRP A 184 1.86 -1.16 -14.78
N ALA A 185 1.10 -0.44 -13.96
CA ALA A 185 0.57 -0.99 -12.71
C ALA A 185 -0.50 -2.04 -12.98
N ALA A 186 -0.61 -3.03 -12.09
CA ALA A 186 -1.69 -3.99 -12.15
C ALA A 186 -3.05 -3.29 -11.96
N ARG A 187 -4.10 -3.92 -12.49
CA ARG A 187 -5.49 -3.47 -12.31
C ARG A 187 -6.18 -4.36 -11.29
N PHE A 188 -7.18 -3.81 -10.61
CA PHE A 188 -8.06 -4.62 -9.79
C PHE A 188 -8.67 -5.75 -10.63
N PRO A 189 -8.81 -6.96 -10.05
CA PRO A 189 -9.43 -8.09 -10.73
C PRO A 189 -10.88 -7.74 -11.13
N THR A 190 -11.15 -7.86 -12.42
CA THR A 190 -12.51 -7.78 -12.96
C THR A 190 -13.30 -9.01 -12.51
N PRO A 191 -14.62 -8.88 -12.26
CA PRO A 191 -15.47 -10.05 -12.07
C PRO A 191 -15.35 -10.98 -13.28
N PRO A 192 -15.54 -12.30 -13.12
CA PRO A 192 -15.82 -13.15 -14.26
C PRO A 192 -17.00 -12.55 -15.03
N PRO A 193 -17.01 -12.61 -16.38
CA PRO A 193 -18.23 -12.29 -17.12
C PRO A 193 -19.37 -13.22 -16.64
N ASP A 194 -20.57 -12.64 -16.51
CA ASP A 194 -21.81 -13.36 -16.17
C ASP A 194 -22.09 -14.54 -17.12
#